data_AF-A0A0F0HMW8-F1
#
_entry.id   AF-A0A0F0HMW8-F1
#
_cell.length_a   1.000
_cell.length_b   1.000
_cell.length_c   1.000
_cell.angle_alpha   90.00
_cell.angle_beta   90.00
_cell.angle_gamma   90.00
#
_symmetry.space_group_name_H-M   'P 1'
#
loop_
_entity.id
_entity.type
_entity.pdbx_description
1 polymer ?
#
loop_
_entity_poly.entity_id
_entity_poly.type
_entity_poly.pdbx_seq_one_letter_code
_entity_poly.pdbx_strand_id
1 'polypeptide(L)'
;MSTINAYDPPGRLTDLDETGLKAWNVFITNSIDQAIKGPDAGQALNDSPRSQFYDLTRTDTAADATEAPVTWTAFPRRIKVHSIGDNQRWQRADASRDVQDEYCEWSVTRDPSSGKITQVMFTCEGPEYWDLLAQSSPATVLQLYRTHISPNVQQNDLFGIDGSYQRRNRWNDSTTHGAMHLIQAANTLGAEIELAAAASIVRVVNGQELTTDQELIQCGKYGEPERNSDPHIGGAVNAIARQKADIALTNPVGLYFDDLKTDGWAAPDGSDPKSYWTYRRGDATHPVRAVYEVPADRNFTVGDITINGTPIQYGAQIADFITIRLSAVACRFGQSTGQPQTACVQFPPPPAGPAAPALAAVPLSAHGYRSSPAAPSSLTTRRR
;
A
#
# COMPACT_ATOMS: atom_id res chain seq x y z
N MET A 1 -1.00 19.53 23.56
CA MET A 1 -2.32 19.36 22.94
C MET A 1 -3.04 18.25 23.68
N SER A 2 -4.30 18.46 24.04
CA SER A 2 -5.15 17.41 24.61
C SER A 2 -5.30 16.25 23.65
N THR A 3 -5.66 15.07 24.15
CA THR A 3 -6.11 13.95 23.31
C THR A 3 -7.18 14.37 22.32
N ILE A 4 -7.20 13.71 21.16
CA ILE A 4 -8.30 13.82 20.20
C ILE A 4 -9.44 12.91 20.63
N ASN A 5 -10.68 13.28 20.31
CA ASN A 5 -11.86 12.47 20.66
C ASN A 5 -12.00 11.23 19.77
N ALA A 6 -11.62 11.36 18.50
CA ALA A 6 -11.67 10.29 17.50
C ALA A 6 -10.73 10.63 16.34
N TYR A 7 -10.26 9.60 15.62
CA TYR A 7 -9.56 9.78 14.35
C TYR A 7 -10.54 10.10 13.22
N ASP A 8 -10.17 11.08 12.41
CA ASP A 8 -10.86 11.43 11.17
C ASP A 8 -10.55 10.40 10.07
N PRO A 9 -11.49 10.19 9.11
CA PRO A 9 -11.22 9.42 7.89
C PRO A 9 -10.02 9.94 7.09
N PRO A 10 -9.34 9.08 6.30
CA PRO A 10 -8.22 9.51 5.47
C PRO A 10 -8.72 10.56 4.48
N GLY A 11 -7.93 11.61 4.26
CA GLY A 11 -8.34 12.72 3.41
C GLY A 11 -9.47 13.58 3.96
N ARG A 12 -9.87 13.38 5.22
CA ARG A 12 -11.09 13.95 5.82
C ARG A 12 -12.33 13.67 4.98
N LEU A 13 -12.38 12.49 4.35
CA LEU A 13 -13.50 12.07 3.52
C LEU A 13 -14.79 11.99 4.34
N THR A 14 -15.88 12.50 3.76
CA THR A 14 -17.18 12.62 4.43
C THR A 14 -18.19 11.58 3.96
N ASP A 15 -17.73 10.47 3.34
CA ASP A 15 -18.63 9.47 2.76
C ASP A 15 -19.24 8.53 3.83
N LEU A 16 -18.58 8.41 4.99
CA LEU A 16 -19.05 7.60 6.11
C LEU A 16 -20.18 8.30 6.88
N ASP A 17 -21.23 7.55 7.23
CA ASP A 17 -22.25 8.01 8.17
C ASP A 17 -21.76 7.96 9.63
N GLU A 18 -22.62 8.30 10.59
CA GLU A 18 -22.24 8.29 12.01
C GLU A 18 -21.77 6.90 12.51
N THR A 19 -22.36 5.82 11.98
CA THR A 19 -21.97 4.45 12.34
C THR A 19 -20.60 4.13 11.74
N GLY A 20 -20.39 4.48 10.48
CA GLY A 20 -19.12 4.34 9.78
C GLY A 20 -17.99 5.12 10.43
N LEU A 21 -18.23 6.35 10.89
CA LEU A 21 -17.26 7.18 11.61
C LEU A 21 -16.84 6.55 12.94
N LYS A 22 -17.79 5.98 13.71
CA LYS A 22 -17.48 5.24 14.93
C LYS A 22 -16.65 3.98 14.64
N ALA A 23 -17.04 3.23 13.61
CA ALA A 23 -16.32 2.03 13.20
C ALA A 23 -14.90 2.35 12.68
N TRP A 24 -14.74 3.45 11.96
CA TRP A 24 -13.44 3.98 11.52
C TRP A 24 -12.53 4.30 12.71
N ASN A 25 -13.04 5.06 13.69
CA ASN A 25 -12.28 5.37 14.89
C ASN A 25 -11.86 4.09 15.63
N VAL A 26 -12.78 3.14 15.82
CA VAL A 26 -12.48 1.85 16.46
C VAL A 26 -11.41 1.07 15.69
N PHE A 27 -11.47 1.05 14.35
CA PHE A 27 -10.45 0.43 13.51
C PHE A 27 -9.08 1.05 13.78
N ILE A 28 -8.95 2.38 13.68
CA ILE A 28 -7.66 3.06 13.87
C ILE A 28 -7.13 2.87 15.29
N THR A 29 -7.95 3.08 16.33
CA THR A 29 -7.51 2.92 17.72
C THR A 29 -7.06 1.49 17.99
N ASN A 30 -7.80 0.49 17.50
CA ASN A 30 -7.43 -0.91 17.68
C ASN A 30 -6.15 -1.26 16.92
N SER A 31 -6.00 -0.79 15.67
CA SER A 31 -4.79 -1.00 14.88
C SER A 31 -3.57 -0.40 15.56
N ILE A 32 -3.68 0.83 16.08
CA ILE A 32 -2.60 1.49 16.82
C ILE A 32 -2.30 0.73 18.12
N ASP A 33 -3.31 0.32 18.90
CA ASP A 33 -3.06 -0.43 20.14
C ASP A 33 -2.35 -1.75 19.92
N GLN A 34 -2.79 -2.51 18.92
CA GLN A 34 -2.14 -3.76 18.55
C GLN A 34 -0.70 -3.49 18.09
N ALA A 35 -0.50 -2.43 17.32
CA ALA A 35 0.82 -2.02 16.88
C ALA A 35 1.71 -1.52 18.03
N ILE A 36 1.19 -0.86 19.07
CA ILE A 36 1.94 -0.48 20.28
C ILE A 36 2.30 -1.72 21.10
N LYS A 37 1.34 -2.64 21.28
CA LYS A 37 1.55 -3.89 21.98
C LYS A 37 2.66 -4.71 21.29
N GLY A 38 2.63 -4.73 19.95
CA GLY A 38 3.48 -5.58 19.13
C GLY A 38 3.12 -7.07 19.26
N PRO A 39 3.85 -7.94 18.55
CA PRO A 39 3.65 -9.38 18.64
C PRO A 39 3.96 -9.90 20.05
N ASP A 40 3.22 -10.91 20.49
CA ASP A 40 3.56 -11.64 21.70
C ASP A 40 4.89 -12.40 21.51
N ALA A 41 5.64 -12.65 22.58
CA ALA A 41 6.95 -13.31 22.49
C ALA A 41 6.91 -14.71 21.85
N GLY A 42 5.73 -15.37 21.85
CA GLY A 42 5.51 -16.63 21.15
C GLY A 42 5.32 -16.50 19.63
N GLN A 43 5.19 -15.28 19.11
CA GLN A 43 5.07 -14.94 17.67
C GLN A 43 6.35 -14.30 17.14
N ALA A 44 6.95 -13.38 17.90
CA ALA A 44 8.24 -12.79 17.58
C ALA A 44 8.95 -12.32 18.86
N LEU A 45 10.24 -12.62 18.98
CA LEU A 45 11.10 -12.09 20.03
C LEU A 45 11.70 -10.75 19.60
N ASN A 46 11.99 -9.89 20.58
CA ASN A 46 12.68 -8.60 20.43
C ASN A 46 11.91 -7.55 19.60
N ASP A 47 10.60 -7.71 19.45
CA ASP A 47 9.74 -6.79 18.68
C ASP A 47 8.63 -6.12 19.50
N SER A 48 8.65 -6.32 20.82
CA SER A 48 7.74 -5.71 21.78
C SER A 48 8.44 -5.51 23.14
N PRO A 49 7.95 -4.58 23.99
CA PRO A 49 6.93 -3.57 23.69
C PRO A 49 7.47 -2.41 22.83
N ARG A 50 6.60 -1.76 22.05
CA ARG A 50 6.96 -0.58 21.23
C ARG A 50 6.64 0.72 21.98
N SER A 51 7.33 0.87 23.12
CA SER A 51 7.00 1.88 24.16
C SER A 51 7.10 3.35 23.76
N GLN A 52 7.76 3.66 22.63
CA GLN A 52 7.88 5.03 22.13
C GLN A 52 6.72 5.40 21.20
N PHE A 53 5.89 4.44 20.78
CA PHE A 53 4.73 4.71 19.93
C PHE A 53 3.47 4.90 20.78
N TYR A 54 2.62 5.89 20.45
CA TYR A 54 1.43 6.19 21.24
C TYR A 54 0.20 6.53 20.38
N ASP A 55 -0.97 6.45 21.02
CA ASP A 55 -2.26 6.77 20.43
C ASP A 55 -2.73 8.18 20.85
N LEU A 56 -3.02 9.04 19.86
CA LEU A 56 -3.53 10.40 20.06
C LEU A 56 -4.86 10.48 20.83
N THR A 57 -5.65 9.40 20.85
CA THR A 57 -6.91 9.34 21.62
C THR A 57 -6.70 9.04 23.10
N ARG A 58 -5.51 8.53 23.47
CA ARG A 58 -5.20 8.03 24.82
C ARG A 58 -4.16 8.84 25.55
N THR A 59 -3.21 9.41 24.81
CA THR A 59 -2.06 10.11 25.37
C THR A 59 -1.99 11.50 24.77
N ASP A 60 -1.94 12.52 25.64
CA ASP A 60 -1.76 13.90 25.21
C ASP A 60 -0.49 14.05 24.38
N THR A 61 -0.48 14.98 23.43
CA THR A 61 0.73 15.31 22.68
C THR A 61 1.41 16.50 23.35
N ALA A 62 2.69 16.39 23.70
CA ALA A 62 3.39 17.43 24.46
C ALA A 62 3.57 18.74 23.65
N ALA A 63 3.91 19.85 24.33
CA ALA A 63 3.96 21.18 23.70
C ALA A 63 5.13 21.35 22.72
N ASP A 64 6.16 20.50 22.82
CA ASP A 64 7.32 20.44 21.93
C ASP A 64 7.04 19.62 20.65
N ALA A 65 5.77 19.32 20.36
CA ALA A 65 5.42 18.47 19.25
C ALA A 65 5.81 19.06 17.89
N THR A 66 6.37 18.20 17.04
CA THR A 66 6.72 18.51 15.66
C THR A 66 6.10 17.48 14.73
N GLU A 67 5.51 17.94 13.64
CA GLU A 67 5.15 17.05 12.53
C GLU A 67 6.40 16.66 11.74
N ALA A 68 6.49 15.37 11.41
CA ALA A 68 7.58 14.78 10.64
C ALA A 68 6.99 14.10 9.40
N PRO A 69 6.94 14.82 8.26
CA PRO A 69 6.53 14.22 6.99
C PRO A 69 7.60 13.26 6.49
N VAL A 70 7.19 12.07 6.05
CA VAL A 70 8.04 11.07 5.41
C VAL A 70 7.55 10.87 3.98
N THR A 71 8.40 11.15 3.00
CA THR A 71 8.02 11.18 1.58
C THR A 71 8.84 10.21 0.75
N TRP A 72 8.23 9.47 -0.16
CA TRP A 72 8.92 8.56 -1.09
C TRP A 72 8.27 8.55 -2.48
N THR A 73 8.96 7.98 -3.46
CA THR A 73 8.49 7.88 -4.85
C THR A 73 7.43 6.78 -5.00
N ALA A 74 6.36 7.08 -5.75
CA ALA A 74 5.26 6.16 -6.03
C ALA A 74 5.62 5.00 -6.98
N PHE A 75 6.68 5.12 -7.78
CA PHE A 75 7.08 4.04 -8.69
C PHE A 75 7.66 2.82 -7.93
N PRO A 76 7.16 1.60 -8.20
CA PRO A 76 7.63 0.34 -7.61
C PRO A 76 9.14 0.11 -7.70
N ARG A 77 9.84 0.23 -6.56
CA ARG A 77 11.30 0.01 -6.52
C ARG A 77 11.68 -1.40 -6.94
N ARG A 78 10.91 -2.40 -6.54
CA ARG A 78 11.15 -3.81 -6.94
C ARG A 78 11.10 -3.97 -8.46
N ILE A 79 10.21 -3.28 -9.15
CA ILE A 79 10.22 -3.27 -10.62
C ILE A 79 11.42 -2.52 -11.17
N LYS A 80 11.82 -1.40 -10.55
CA LYS A 80 12.98 -0.61 -10.97
C LYS A 80 14.28 -1.42 -10.92
N VAL A 81 14.58 -2.06 -9.79
CA VAL A 81 15.87 -2.75 -9.59
C VAL A 81 15.98 -4.08 -10.34
N HIS A 82 14.83 -4.70 -10.67
CA HIS A 82 14.80 -5.97 -11.42
C HIS A 82 14.54 -5.77 -12.92
N SER A 83 14.75 -4.56 -13.46
CA SER A 83 14.57 -4.24 -14.88
C SER A 83 15.84 -3.65 -15.49
N ILE A 84 16.07 -3.92 -16.78
CA ILE A 84 17.30 -3.51 -17.48
C ILE A 84 17.22 -2.10 -18.09
N GLY A 85 16.03 -1.50 -18.14
CA GLY A 85 15.83 -0.16 -18.72
C GLY A 85 14.41 0.38 -18.52
N ASP A 86 14.24 1.67 -18.83
CA ASP A 86 13.02 2.43 -18.52
C ASP A 86 11.76 1.87 -19.18
N ASN A 87 11.78 1.60 -20.48
CA ASN A 87 10.63 1.02 -21.17
C ASN A 87 10.18 -0.31 -20.56
N GLN A 88 11.13 -1.18 -20.18
CA GLN A 88 10.79 -2.46 -19.57
C GLN A 88 10.13 -2.28 -18.20
N ARG A 89 10.68 -1.41 -17.33
CA ARG A 89 10.13 -1.21 -15.98
C ARG A 89 8.75 -0.53 -16.04
N TRP A 90 8.55 0.43 -16.96
CA TRP A 90 7.26 1.08 -17.14
C TRP A 90 6.20 0.10 -17.66
N GLN A 91 6.53 -0.68 -18.69
CA GLN A 91 5.62 -1.70 -19.20
C GLN A 91 5.26 -2.73 -18.13
N ARG A 92 6.22 -3.15 -17.31
CA ARG A 92 5.96 -4.10 -16.20
C ARG A 92 5.05 -3.49 -15.14
N ALA A 93 5.29 -2.26 -14.71
CA ALA A 93 4.47 -1.60 -13.69
C ALA A 93 3.03 -1.30 -14.16
N ASP A 94 2.83 -1.09 -15.47
CA ASP A 94 1.49 -0.94 -16.08
C ASP A 94 0.78 -2.30 -16.34
N ALA A 95 1.45 -3.44 -16.18
CA ALA A 95 0.91 -4.74 -16.57
C ALA A 95 -0.12 -5.31 -15.58
N SER A 96 0.00 -5.01 -14.29
CA SER A 96 -0.91 -5.49 -13.25
C SER A 96 -0.90 -4.55 -12.05
N ARG A 97 -2.02 -4.47 -11.34
CA ARG A 97 -2.12 -3.81 -10.03
C ARG A 97 -1.30 -4.51 -8.95
N ASP A 98 -0.97 -5.80 -9.13
CA ASP A 98 -0.20 -6.59 -8.15
C ASP A 98 1.26 -6.15 -8.01
N VAL A 99 1.79 -5.50 -9.04
CA VAL A 99 3.17 -5.00 -9.07
C VAL A 99 3.27 -3.51 -8.77
N GLN A 100 2.14 -2.84 -8.53
CA GLN A 100 2.09 -1.46 -8.06
C GLN A 100 2.16 -1.47 -6.53
N ASP A 101 3.30 -1.93 -6.01
CA ASP A 101 3.50 -2.25 -4.60
C ASP A 101 4.04 -1.10 -3.74
N GLU A 102 4.08 0.12 -4.27
CA GLU A 102 4.14 1.33 -3.45
C GLU A 102 2.72 1.82 -3.24
N TYR A 103 2.48 2.60 -2.18
CA TYR A 103 1.17 3.11 -1.77
C TYR A 103 0.55 4.15 -2.73
N CYS A 104 0.63 3.88 -4.03
CA CYS A 104 0.03 4.56 -5.14
C CYS A 104 -0.24 3.51 -6.21
N GLU A 105 -1.51 3.34 -6.55
CA GLU A 105 -1.92 2.44 -7.62
C GLU A 105 -2.68 3.22 -8.68
N TRP A 106 -2.64 2.77 -9.93
CA TRP A 106 -3.16 3.53 -11.06
C TRP A 106 -3.78 2.68 -12.17
N SER A 107 -4.61 3.36 -12.96
CA SER A 107 -5.23 2.85 -14.17
C SER A 107 -5.11 3.87 -15.30
N VAL A 108 -4.85 3.38 -16.51
CA VAL A 108 -4.60 4.17 -17.72
C VAL A 108 -5.80 4.04 -18.66
N THR A 109 -6.34 5.16 -19.11
CA THR A 109 -7.32 5.23 -20.19
C THR A 109 -6.61 5.64 -21.48
N ARG A 110 -6.89 4.91 -22.57
CA ARG A 110 -6.33 5.19 -23.90
C ARG A 110 -7.44 5.47 -24.89
N ASP A 111 -7.14 6.36 -25.83
CA ASP A 111 -7.96 6.51 -27.03
C ASP A 111 -7.87 5.23 -27.87
N PRO A 112 -9.00 4.57 -28.21
CA PRO A 112 -8.98 3.29 -28.92
C PRO A 112 -8.46 3.41 -30.37
N SER A 113 -8.50 4.60 -30.96
CA SER A 113 -8.09 4.80 -32.36
C SER A 113 -6.58 5.00 -32.52
N SER A 114 -5.96 5.76 -31.61
CA SER A 114 -4.54 6.13 -31.65
C SER A 114 -3.68 5.32 -30.67
N GLY A 115 -4.29 4.72 -29.64
CA GLY A 115 -3.58 4.06 -28.55
C GLY A 115 -2.89 5.02 -27.56
N LYS A 116 -3.00 6.34 -27.78
CA LYS A 116 -2.43 7.36 -26.89
C LYS A 116 -3.19 7.41 -25.57
N ILE A 117 -2.47 7.72 -24.50
CA ILE A 117 -3.07 7.93 -23.18
C ILE A 117 -3.89 9.22 -23.21
N THR A 118 -5.15 9.15 -22.77
CA THR A 118 -6.02 10.32 -22.60
C THR A 118 -6.13 10.73 -21.15
N GLN A 119 -6.04 9.77 -20.22
CA GLN A 119 -6.15 9.98 -18.79
C GLN A 119 -5.36 8.92 -18.03
N VAL A 120 -4.77 9.29 -16.90
CA VAL A 120 -4.30 8.34 -15.88
C VAL A 120 -4.91 8.69 -14.54
N MET A 121 -5.53 7.72 -13.89
CA MET A 121 -6.09 7.84 -12.54
C MET A 121 -5.15 7.19 -11.54
N PHE A 122 -4.86 7.90 -10.45
CA PHE A 122 -4.04 7.43 -9.34
C PHE A 122 -4.85 7.46 -8.03
N THR A 123 -4.66 6.45 -7.19
CA THR A 123 -5.26 6.36 -5.86
C THR A 123 -4.24 5.94 -4.81
N CYS A 124 -4.36 6.51 -3.62
CA CYS A 124 -3.73 6.01 -2.39
C CYS A 124 -4.78 5.76 -1.29
N GLU A 125 -6.06 5.64 -1.68
CA GLU A 125 -7.14 5.30 -0.74
C GLU A 125 -6.98 3.85 -0.25
N GLY A 126 -6.82 3.69 1.08
CA GLY A 126 -6.68 2.38 1.71
C GLY A 126 -7.95 1.53 1.63
N PRO A 127 -7.84 0.21 1.46
CA PRO A 127 -8.99 -0.67 1.30
C PRO A 127 -9.90 -0.72 2.53
N GLU A 128 -9.37 -0.50 3.74
CA GLU A 128 -10.14 -0.57 4.98
C GLU A 128 -11.22 0.52 5.08
N TYR A 129 -10.97 1.70 4.51
CA TYR A 129 -11.99 2.75 4.41
C TYR A 129 -13.18 2.28 3.56
N TRP A 130 -12.89 1.62 2.44
CA TRP A 130 -13.90 1.12 1.51
C TRP A 130 -14.69 -0.06 2.07
N ASP A 131 -14.03 -0.95 2.82
CA ASP A 131 -14.74 -2.04 3.51
C ASP A 131 -15.71 -1.52 4.57
N LEU A 132 -15.31 -0.51 5.35
CA LEU A 132 -16.17 0.11 6.36
C LEU A 132 -17.29 0.93 5.73
N LEU A 133 -17.01 1.64 4.63
CA LEU A 133 -18.03 2.34 3.85
C LEU A 133 -19.02 1.34 3.24
N ALA A 134 -18.56 0.21 2.73
CA ALA A 134 -19.43 -0.83 2.21
C ALA A 134 -20.33 -1.46 3.27
N GLN A 135 -19.84 -1.60 4.51
CA GLN A 135 -20.64 -2.12 5.63
C GLN A 135 -21.71 -1.13 6.09
N SER A 136 -21.39 0.17 6.12
CA SER A 136 -22.31 1.22 6.58
C SER A 136 -23.26 1.71 5.49
N SER A 137 -22.76 1.93 4.27
CA SER A 137 -23.53 2.44 3.13
C SER A 137 -23.08 1.84 1.78
N PRO A 138 -23.57 0.64 1.42
CA PRO A 138 -23.35 0.05 0.09
C PRO A 138 -23.79 0.96 -1.06
N ALA A 139 -24.82 1.77 -0.85
CA ALA A 139 -25.33 2.72 -1.85
C ALA A 139 -24.32 3.84 -2.13
N THR A 140 -23.65 4.36 -1.10
CA THR A 140 -22.57 5.35 -1.27
C THR A 140 -21.41 4.76 -2.05
N VAL A 141 -21.02 3.51 -1.78
CA VAL A 141 -19.97 2.81 -2.56
C VAL A 141 -20.34 2.79 -4.05
N LEU A 142 -21.55 2.34 -4.40
CA LEU A 142 -22.00 2.31 -5.79
C LEU A 142 -21.98 3.71 -6.43
N GLN A 143 -22.46 4.73 -5.71
CA GLN A 143 -22.46 6.11 -6.20
C GLN A 143 -21.04 6.62 -6.47
N LEU A 144 -20.10 6.36 -5.57
CA LEU A 144 -18.71 6.76 -5.74
C LEU A 144 -18.06 6.06 -6.94
N TYR A 145 -18.30 4.75 -7.12
CA TYR A 145 -17.81 4.03 -8.31
C TYR A 145 -18.38 4.61 -9.60
N ARG A 146 -19.65 4.97 -9.61
CA ARG A 146 -20.26 5.64 -10.76
C ARG A 146 -19.67 7.01 -11.05
N THR A 147 -19.36 7.75 -10.00
CA THR A 147 -18.81 9.10 -10.09
C THR A 147 -17.37 9.10 -10.57
N HIS A 148 -16.55 8.20 -10.03
CA HIS A 148 -15.11 8.27 -10.23
C HIS A 148 -14.58 7.26 -11.24
N ILE A 149 -15.23 6.12 -11.42
CA ILE A 149 -14.74 5.07 -12.33
C ILE A 149 -15.56 5.03 -13.62
N SER A 150 -16.86 4.76 -13.52
CA SER A 150 -17.73 4.66 -14.70
C SER A 150 -19.20 4.70 -14.32
N PRO A 151 -20.04 5.51 -15.00
CA PRO A 151 -21.48 5.54 -14.74
C PRO A 151 -22.18 4.18 -14.98
N ASN A 152 -21.52 3.27 -15.70
CA ASN A 152 -22.03 1.94 -16.02
C ASN A 152 -21.86 0.91 -14.89
N VAL A 153 -21.21 1.27 -13.77
CA VAL A 153 -21.02 0.35 -12.65
C VAL A 153 -22.36 -0.09 -12.07
N GLN A 154 -22.51 -1.39 -11.83
CA GLN A 154 -23.69 -2.01 -11.23
C GLN A 154 -23.38 -2.56 -9.83
N GLN A 155 -24.41 -2.72 -9.00
CA GLN A 155 -24.27 -3.25 -7.63
C GLN A 155 -23.61 -4.63 -7.62
N ASN A 156 -24.03 -5.53 -8.50
CA ASN A 156 -23.50 -6.89 -8.64
C ASN A 156 -22.08 -6.94 -9.24
N ASP A 157 -21.56 -5.83 -9.77
CA ASP A 157 -20.14 -5.76 -10.11
C ASP A 157 -19.28 -5.63 -8.84
N LEU A 158 -19.77 -4.97 -7.79
CA LEU A 158 -19.01 -4.57 -6.61
C LEU A 158 -19.21 -5.50 -5.40
N PHE A 159 -20.35 -6.20 -5.34
CA PHE A 159 -20.76 -7.01 -4.19
C PHE A 159 -21.04 -8.44 -4.61
N GLY A 160 -20.61 -9.39 -3.77
CA GLY A 160 -20.91 -10.82 -3.90
C GLY A 160 -22.39 -11.13 -3.70
N ILE A 161 -22.76 -12.39 -3.98
CA ILE A 161 -24.15 -12.88 -3.81
C ILE A 161 -24.60 -12.78 -2.35
N ASP A 162 -23.66 -12.87 -1.40
CA ASP A 162 -23.87 -12.73 0.03
C ASP A 162 -23.93 -11.26 0.50
N GLY A 163 -23.80 -10.30 -0.42
CA GLY A 163 -23.76 -8.88 -0.11
C GLY A 163 -22.41 -8.38 0.39
N SER A 164 -21.37 -9.22 0.42
CA SER A 164 -20.02 -8.80 0.80
C SER A 164 -19.38 -7.93 -0.29
N TYR A 165 -18.68 -6.87 0.11
CA TYR A 165 -17.94 -6.04 -0.83
C TYR A 165 -16.69 -6.75 -1.33
N GLN A 166 -16.45 -6.68 -2.63
CA GLN A 166 -15.29 -7.27 -3.28
C GLN A 166 -14.26 -6.17 -3.57
N ARG A 167 -13.20 -6.10 -2.76
CA ARG A 167 -12.06 -5.18 -2.96
C ARG A 167 -11.50 -5.26 -4.39
N ARG A 168 -11.33 -6.49 -4.88
CA ARG A 168 -10.98 -6.83 -6.26
C ARG A 168 -12.24 -7.17 -7.04
N ASN A 169 -12.94 -6.12 -7.45
CA ASN A 169 -14.08 -6.21 -8.35
C ASN A 169 -13.67 -5.86 -9.78
N ARG A 170 -14.58 -6.09 -10.73
CA ARG A 170 -14.38 -5.80 -12.16
C ARG A 170 -13.84 -4.39 -12.46
N TRP A 171 -14.19 -3.41 -11.65
CA TRP A 171 -13.84 -1.99 -11.84
C TRP A 171 -12.60 -1.54 -11.07
N ASN A 172 -12.00 -2.43 -10.26
CA ASN A 172 -10.84 -2.13 -9.42
C ASN A 172 -9.80 -3.27 -9.39
N ASP A 173 -9.69 -4.07 -10.46
CA ASP A 173 -8.74 -5.21 -10.52
C ASP A 173 -7.77 -5.14 -11.72
N SER A 174 -7.76 -4.04 -12.47
CA SER A 174 -6.90 -3.90 -13.64
C SER A 174 -6.27 -2.51 -13.74
N THR A 175 -5.29 -2.38 -14.62
CA THR A 175 -4.63 -1.12 -14.94
C THR A 175 -5.34 -0.34 -16.06
N THR A 176 -6.58 -0.73 -16.43
CA THR A 176 -7.34 -0.10 -17.54
C THR A 176 -8.80 0.20 -17.27
N HIS A 177 -9.45 -0.48 -16.31
CA HIS A 177 -10.88 -0.27 -16.01
C HIS A 177 -11.14 0.77 -14.90
N GLY A 178 -10.14 1.07 -14.07
CA GLY A 178 -10.29 1.96 -12.92
C GLY A 178 -9.32 1.64 -11.78
N ALA A 179 -9.06 2.67 -10.96
CA ALA A 179 -8.29 2.54 -9.72
C ALA A 179 -9.03 3.25 -8.58
N MET A 180 -10.04 2.57 -8.04
CA MET A 180 -10.85 3.13 -6.96
C MET A 180 -10.04 3.25 -5.67
N HIS A 181 -9.50 2.13 -5.21
CA HIS A 181 -8.68 2.08 -4.01
C HIS A 181 -7.56 1.07 -4.19
N LEU A 182 -6.63 1.06 -3.24
CA LEU A 182 -5.50 0.13 -3.22
C LEU A 182 -6.01 -1.32 -3.13
N ILE A 183 -5.44 -2.22 -3.94
CA ILE A 183 -5.78 -3.66 -3.95
C ILE A 183 -4.55 -4.56 -3.82
N GLN A 184 -3.36 -3.98 -3.93
CA GLN A 184 -2.12 -4.69 -3.70
C GLN A 184 -2.05 -5.06 -2.20
N ALA A 185 -1.65 -6.31 -1.91
CA ALA A 185 -1.83 -6.89 -0.58
C ALA A 185 -0.98 -6.25 0.54
N ALA A 186 0.16 -5.64 0.20
CA ALA A 186 1.01 -4.89 1.12
C ALA A 186 0.52 -3.43 1.32
N ASN A 187 -0.28 -2.90 0.40
CA ASN A 187 -0.78 -1.53 0.40
C ASN A 187 -2.01 -1.34 1.30
N THR A 188 -1.89 -1.69 2.58
CA THR A 188 -2.96 -1.56 3.58
C THR A 188 -2.60 -0.53 4.64
N LEU A 189 -3.60 0.15 5.20
CA LEU A 189 -3.35 1.12 6.27
C LEU A 189 -2.90 0.42 7.56
N GLY A 190 -3.43 -0.78 7.83
CA GLY A 190 -2.99 -1.59 8.97
C GLY A 190 -1.50 -1.94 8.91
N ALA A 191 -0.98 -2.33 7.73
CA ALA A 191 0.44 -2.62 7.56
C ALA A 191 1.32 -1.39 7.80
N GLU A 192 0.86 -0.21 7.39
CA GLU A 192 1.60 1.03 7.61
C GLU A 192 1.66 1.43 9.08
N ILE A 193 0.53 1.32 9.81
CA ILE A 193 0.48 1.58 11.26
C ILE A 193 1.44 0.63 11.99
N GLU A 194 1.43 -0.65 11.62
CA GLU A 194 2.33 -1.66 12.17
C GLU A 194 3.79 -1.34 11.90
N LEU A 195 4.12 -0.93 10.67
CA LEU A 195 5.47 -0.57 10.26
C LEU A 195 6.01 0.62 11.06
N ALA A 196 5.24 1.71 11.15
CA ALA A 196 5.63 2.90 11.90
C ALA A 196 5.84 2.58 13.38
N ALA A 197 4.95 1.78 13.99
CA ALA A 197 5.10 1.38 15.39
C ALA A 197 6.34 0.49 15.61
N ALA A 198 6.56 -0.51 14.76
CA ALA A 198 7.71 -1.41 14.85
C ALA A 198 9.05 -0.66 14.66
N ALA A 199 9.06 0.32 13.75
CA ALA A 199 10.21 1.18 13.48
C ALA A 199 10.60 2.07 14.67
N SER A 200 9.70 2.31 15.62
CA SER A 200 9.98 3.10 16.84
C SER A 200 10.96 2.42 17.81
N ILE A 201 11.29 1.13 17.59
CA ILE A 201 12.25 0.42 18.43
C ILE A 201 13.69 0.77 18.01
N VAL A 202 14.41 1.48 18.87
CA VAL A 202 15.87 1.65 18.73
C VAL A 202 16.57 0.31 18.99
N ARG A 203 17.55 -0.05 18.15
CA ARG A 203 18.29 -1.32 18.25
C ARG A 203 19.78 -1.09 18.41
N VAL A 204 20.36 -1.70 19.44
CA VAL A 204 21.80 -1.68 19.74
C VAL A 204 22.32 -3.11 19.75
N VAL A 205 22.76 -3.60 18.59
CA VAL A 205 23.19 -4.99 18.42
C VAL A 205 24.70 -5.07 18.57
N ASN A 206 25.20 -5.91 19.47
CA ASN A 206 26.63 -6.04 19.77
C ASN A 206 27.31 -4.69 20.11
N GLY A 207 26.59 -3.79 20.79
CA GLY A 207 27.09 -2.47 21.16
C GLY A 207 27.06 -1.41 20.04
N GLN A 208 26.57 -1.77 18.85
CA GLN A 208 26.38 -0.84 17.73
C GLN A 208 24.91 -0.46 17.58
N GLU A 209 24.62 0.84 17.63
CA GLU A 209 23.31 1.38 17.28
C GLU A 209 23.09 1.26 15.76
N LEU A 210 22.00 0.61 15.37
CA LEU A 210 21.62 0.49 13.96
C LEU A 210 20.97 1.79 13.51
N THR A 211 21.41 2.34 12.39
CA THR A 211 20.98 3.69 11.97
C THR A 211 20.58 3.82 10.52
N THR A 212 21.05 2.93 9.65
CA THR A 212 20.69 2.96 8.22
C THR A 212 19.37 2.22 7.97
N ASP A 213 18.60 2.70 6.99
CA ASP A 213 17.32 2.12 6.59
C ASP A 213 17.39 0.60 6.38
N GLN A 214 18.45 0.13 5.71
CA GLN A 214 18.64 -1.30 5.42
C GLN A 214 18.99 -2.13 6.65
N GLU A 215 19.86 -1.64 7.54
CA GLU A 215 20.14 -2.34 8.80
C GLU A 215 18.87 -2.43 9.66
N LEU A 216 18.11 -1.34 9.73
CA LEU A 216 16.90 -1.24 10.53
C LEU A 216 15.82 -2.21 10.04
N ILE A 217 15.52 -2.24 8.74
CA ILE A 217 14.47 -3.14 8.21
C ILE A 217 14.91 -4.60 8.26
N GLN A 218 16.19 -4.90 8.02
CA GLN A 218 16.70 -6.27 8.08
C GLN A 218 16.69 -6.82 9.50
N CYS A 219 16.96 -5.97 10.51
CA CYS A 219 16.95 -6.35 11.91
C CYS A 219 15.56 -6.32 12.53
N GLY A 220 14.74 -5.33 12.15
CA GLY A 220 13.39 -5.11 12.67
C GLY A 220 12.30 -5.95 12.00
N LYS A 221 12.53 -6.47 10.79
CA LYS A 221 11.58 -7.35 10.06
C LYS A 221 10.17 -6.77 9.89
N TYR A 222 10.04 -5.44 9.88
CA TYR A 222 8.75 -4.72 9.85
C TYR A 222 8.18 -4.48 8.44
N GLY A 223 8.89 -4.90 7.38
CA GLY A 223 8.47 -4.64 6.00
C GLY A 223 9.37 -5.30 4.96
N GLU A 224 9.22 -4.87 3.70
CA GLU A 224 9.96 -5.37 2.54
C GLU A 224 11.17 -4.48 2.21
N PRO A 225 12.42 -4.96 2.39
CA PRO A 225 13.64 -4.18 2.18
C PRO A 225 13.82 -3.59 0.78
N GLU A 226 13.19 -4.19 -0.23
CA GLU A 226 13.33 -3.74 -1.61
C GLU A 226 12.28 -2.71 -2.08
N ARG A 227 11.31 -2.32 -1.24
CA ARG A 227 10.38 -1.20 -1.49
C ARG A 227 11.06 0.16 -1.25
N ASN A 228 10.46 1.25 -1.73
CA ASN A 228 10.85 2.61 -1.35
C ASN A 228 10.29 2.96 0.02
N SER A 229 9.00 2.71 0.26
CA SER A 229 8.30 3.08 1.50
C SER A 229 8.96 2.48 2.75
N ASP A 230 9.01 1.15 2.82
CA ASP A 230 9.23 0.44 4.08
C ASP A 230 10.58 0.75 4.73
N PRO A 231 11.73 0.63 4.04
CA PRO A 231 13.01 1.00 4.62
C PRO A 231 13.07 2.49 4.96
N HIS A 232 12.47 3.37 4.15
CA HIS A 232 12.55 4.81 4.34
C HIS A 232 11.72 5.30 5.54
N ILE A 233 10.48 4.81 5.67
CA ILE A 233 9.61 5.08 6.84
C ILE A 233 10.28 4.53 8.10
N GLY A 234 10.81 3.31 8.01
CA GLY A 234 11.58 2.70 9.07
C GLY A 234 12.75 3.57 9.55
N GLY A 235 13.57 4.05 8.62
CA GLY A 235 14.68 4.96 8.90
C GLY A 235 14.25 6.28 9.51
N ALA A 236 13.24 6.94 8.92
CA ALA A 236 12.75 8.24 9.35
C ALA A 236 12.13 8.19 10.76
N VAL A 237 11.26 7.21 11.03
CA VAL A 237 10.65 7.02 12.35
C VAL A 237 11.72 6.65 13.38
N ASN A 238 12.66 5.76 13.04
CA ASN A 238 13.70 5.37 13.97
C ASN A 238 14.66 6.53 14.29
N ALA A 239 14.96 7.41 13.32
CA ALA A 239 15.77 8.60 13.55
C ALA A 239 15.14 9.55 14.59
N ILE A 240 13.82 9.61 14.67
CA ILE A 240 13.09 10.33 15.71
C ILE A 240 13.16 9.56 17.04
N ALA A 241 12.94 8.24 17.01
CA ALA A 241 12.98 7.41 18.22
C ALA A 241 14.32 7.49 18.94
N ARG A 242 15.43 7.53 18.18
CA ARG A 242 16.81 7.70 18.72
C ARG A 242 17.03 9.02 19.45
N GLN A 243 16.21 10.04 19.18
CA GLN A 243 16.22 11.31 19.93
C GLN A 243 15.46 11.20 21.28
N LYS A 244 15.09 9.98 21.68
CA LYS A 244 14.27 9.71 22.88
C LYS A 244 12.96 10.49 22.86
N ALA A 245 12.30 10.54 21.71
CA ALA A 245 10.97 11.11 21.55
C ALA A 245 9.90 10.03 21.62
N ASP A 246 8.68 10.44 21.92
CA ASP A 246 7.48 9.65 21.70
C ASP A 246 6.87 10.02 20.35
N ILE A 247 6.32 9.03 19.65
CA ILE A 247 5.91 9.10 18.25
C ILE A 247 4.46 8.63 18.12
N ALA A 248 3.66 9.34 17.35
CA ALA A 248 2.35 8.90 16.91
C ALA A 248 2.19 9.20 15.40
N LEU A 249 1.17 8.62 14.78
CA LEU A 249 0.73 9.05 13.45
C LEU A 249 -0.19 10.26 13.57
N THR A 250 -0.16 11.16 12.60
CA THR A 250 -1.05 12.33 12.57
C THR A 250 -2.52 11.94 12.46
N ASN A 251 -3.41 12.90 12.74
CA ASN A 251 -4.84 12.77 12.43
C ASN A 251 -5.22 13.69 11.25
N PRO A 252 -5.77 13.16 10.13
CA PRO A 252 -6.09 11.76 9.87
C PRO A 252 -4.86 10.87 9.66
N VAL A 253 -5.00 9.59 10.03
CA VAL A 253 -4.01 8.55 9.71
C VAL A 253 -4.26 8.11 8.27
N GLY A 254 -3.22 8.12 7.44
CA GLY A 254 -3.35 7.76 6.04
C GLY A 254 -2.12 8.09 5.22
N LEU A 255 -2.23 7.79 3.93
CA LEU A 255 -1.22 8.04 2.92
C LEU A 255 -1.77 9.00 1.89
N TYR A 256 -0.97 10.00 1.55
CA TYR A 256 -1.44 11.14 0.77
C TYR A 256 -0.49 11.42 -0.37
N PHE A 257 -1.03 11.87 -1.50
CA PHE A 257 -0.20 12.46 -2.55
C PHE A 257 0.47 13.72 -2.00
N ASP A 258 1.79 13.78 -2.09
CA ASP A 258 2.56 14.94 -1.65
C ASP A 258 2.74 15.91 -2.80
N ASP A 259 3.29 15.44 -3.92
CA ASP A 259 3.46 16.25 -5.12
C ASP A 259 3.58 15.41 -6.40
N LEU A 260 3.32 16.07 -7.54
CA LEU A 260 3.77 15.67 -8.87
C LEU A 260 4.84 16.66 -9.35
N LYS A 261 6.07 16.16 -9.54
CA LYS A 261 7.16 16.94 -10.12
C LYS A 261 7.13 16.87 -11.64
N THR A 262 7.11 18.02 -12.30
CA THR A 262 7.02 18.09 -13.78
C THR A 262 8.29 18.66 -14.41
N ASP A 263 9.41 18.63 -13.70
CA ASP A 263 10.71 19.04 -14.24
C ASP A 263 11.09 18.21 -15.47
N GLY A 264 11.40 18.89 -16.57
CA GLY A 264 11.71 18.25 -17.85
C GLY A 264 10.48 17.81 -18.66
N TRP A 265 9.27 18.15 -18.21
CA TRP A 265 8.04 17.86 -18.95
C TRP A 265 7.71 19.00 -19.91
N ALA A 266 7.11 18.67 -21.06
CA ALA A 266 6.65 19.68 -22.01
C ALA A 266 5.32 19.29 -22.65
N ALA A 267 4.34 20.19 -22.56
CA ALA A 267 3.08 20.10 -23.29
C ALA A 267 3.24 20.69 -24.71
N PRO A 268 2.58 20.12 -25.74
CA PRO A 268 2.69 20.60 -27.12
C PRO A 268 2.32 22.07 -27.35
N ASP A 269 1.43 22.63 -26.53
CA ASP A 269 0.97 24.02 -26.64
C ASP A 269 1.74 24.98 -25.73
N GLY A 270 2.79 24.50 -25.03
CA GLY A 270 3.60 25.28 -24.11
C GLY A 270 2.95 25.58 -22.76
N SER A 271 1.77 25.01 -22.46
CA SER A 271 1.17 25.08 -21.13
C SER A 271 2.01 24.33 -20.07
N ASP A 272 1.82 24.69 -18.80
CA ASP A 272 2.44 23.99 -17.68
C ASP A 272 1.86 22.57 -17.56
N PRO A 273 2.66 21.50 -17.73
CA PRO A 273 2.19 20.13 -17.58
C PRO A 273 1.56 19.85 -16.22
N LYS A 274 2.00 20.53 -15.15
CA LYS A 274 1.44 20.34 -13.80
C LYS A 274 -0.02 20.75 -13.71
N SER A 275 -0.48 21.66 -14.57
CA SER A 275 -1.87 22.11 -14.61
C SER A 275 -2.87 21.02 -15.01
N TYR A 276 -2.39 19.89 -15.55
CA TYR A 276 -3.21 18.72 -15.91
C TYR A 276 -3.37 17.71 -14.78
N TRP A 277 -2.72 17.92 -13.64
CA TRP A 277 -2.87 17.12 -12.43
C TRP A 277 -3.96 17.70 -11.53
N THR A 278 -5.02 16.94 -11.28
CA THR A 278 -6.12 17.37 -10.41
C THR A 278 -6.38 16.36 -9.31
N TYR A 279 -6.36 16.82 -8.06
CA TYR A 279 -6.88 16.05 -6.94
C TYR A 279 -8.40 15.96 -7.01
N ARG A 280 -8.93 14.74 -6.96
CA ARG A 280 -10.37 14.45 -7.08
C ARG A 280 -11.03 14.08 -5.76
N ARG A 281 -10.24 13.64 -4.77
CA ARG A 281 -10.71 13.27 -3.42
C ARG A 281 -9.64 13.56 -2.37
N GLY A 282 -10.09 13.79 -1.15
CA GLY A 282 -9.29 14.28 -0.03
C GLY A 282 -9.29 15.81 0.06
N ASP A 283 -9.00 16.34 1.25
CA ASP A 283 -8.79 17.77 1.43
C ASP A 283 -7.47 18.26 0.79
N ALA A 284 -7.24 19.58 0.81
CA ALA A 284 -6.08 20.22 0.17
C ALA A 284 -4.71 19.77 0.71
N THR A 285 -4.66 19.23 1.92
CA THR A 285 -3.44 18.77 2.62
C THR A 285 -3.33 17.25 2.71
N HIS A 286 -4.42 16.54 2.41
CA HIS A 286 -4.55 15.08 2.49
C HIS A 286 -5.20 14.51 1.22
N PRO A 287 -4.71 14.82 0.00
CA PRO A 287 -5.29 14.28 -1.22
C PRO A 287 -5.06 12.77 -1.33
N VAL A 288 -6.12 12.03 -1.68
CA VAL A 288 -6.10 10.55 -1.75
C VAL A 288 -6.42 9.98 -3.14
N ARG A 289 -6.94 10.81 -4.04
CA ARG A 289 -7.14 10.47 -5.46
C ARG A 289 -6.73 11.62 -6.35
N ALA A 290 -6.03 11.29 -7.43
CA ALA A 290 -5.66 12.24 -8.46
C ALA A 290 -5.95 11.71 -9.86
N VAL A 291 -6.15 12.63 -10.79
CA VAL A 291 -6.30 12.36 -12.21
C VAL A 291 -5.35 13.26 -12.98
N TYR A 292 -4.60 12.68 -13.91
CA TYR A 292 -3.82 13.40 -14.90
C TYR A 292 -4.53 13.30 -16.25
N GLU A 293 -5.09 14.41 -16.72
CA GLU A 293 -5.87 14.46 -17.96
C GLU A 293 -5.72 15.82 -18.65
N VAL A 294 -5.73 15.80 -19.98
CA VAL A 294 -5.77 17.02 -20.79
C VAL A 294 -7.24 17.34 -21.09
N PRO A 295 -7.72 18.57 -20.82
CA PRO A 295 -9.08 18.99 -21.17
C PRO A 295 -9.42 18.77 -22.64
N ALA A 296 -10.65 18.34 -22.91
CA ALA A 296 -11.11 17.97 -24.24
C ALA A 296 -11.14 19.13 -25.26
N ASP A 297 -11.03 20.38 -24.81
CA ASP A 297 -10.93 21.57 -25.66
C ASP A 297 -9.51 21.82 -26.19
N ARG A 298 -8.52 21.03 -25.75
CA ARG A 298 -7.14 21.05 -26.27
C ARG A 298 -7.00 20.05 -27.42
N ASN A 299 -6.15 20.40 -28.39
CA ASN A 299 -5.89 19.57 -29.58
C ASN A 299 -4.79 18.51 -29.35
N PHE A 300 -4.59 18.05 -28.12
CA PHE A 300 -3.61 17.03 -27.76
C PHE A 300 -4.08 16.24 -26.52
N THR A 301 -3.42 15.13 -26.24
CA THR A 301 -3.75 14.22 -25.12
C THR A 301 -2.56 14.06 -24.18
N VAL A 302 -2.73 13.38 -23.04
CA VAL A 302 -1.62 13.04 -22.12
C VAL A 302 -0.47 12.36 -22.87
N GLY A 303 -0.78 11.50 -23.84
CA GLY A 303 0.22 10.80 -24.65
C GLY A 303 1.05 11.68 -25.58
N ASP A 304 0.68 12.95 -25.76
CA ASP A 304 1.44 13.94 -26.52
C ASP A 304 2.38 14.78 -25.64
N ILE A 305 2.18 14.75 -24.31
CA ILE A 305 3.10 15.38 -23.37
C ILE A 305 4.39 14.56 -23.34
N THR A 306 5.53 15.24 -23.30
CA THR A 306 6.84 14.60 -23.24
C THR A 306 7.49 14.77 -21.88
N ILE A 307 8.27 13.79 -21.46
CA ILE A 307 9.19 13.83 -20.31
C ILE A 307 10.60 13.66 -20.88
N ASN A 308 11.44 14.68 -20.73
CA ASN A 308 12.79 14.74 -21.31
C ASN A 308 12.80 14.43 -22.82
N GLY A 309 11.81 14.97 -23.54
CA GLY A 309 11.64 14.78 -24.99
C GLY A 309 11.04 13.43 -25.42
N THR A 310 10.75 12.52 -24.48
CA THR A 310 10.08 11.24 -24.77
C THR A 310 8.59 11.32 -24.45
N PRO A 311 7.68 10.96 -25.38
CA PRO A 311 6.24 10.97 -25.12
C PRO A 311 5.83 10.06 -23.95
N ILE A 312 4.77 10.45 -23.25
CA ILE A 312 4.15 9.61 -22.22
C ILE A 312 3.41 8.44 -22.88
N GLN A 313 3.90 7.22 -22.67
CA GLN A 313 3.35 5.98 -23.20
C GLN A 313 2.77 5.07 -22.11
N TYR A 314 3.11 5.29 -20.84
CA TYR A 314 2.72 4.48 -19.69
C TYR A 314 2.28 5.37 -18.51
N GLY A 315 1.34 4.89 -17.69
CA GLY A 315 0.99 5.55 -16.42
C GLY A 315 2.18 5.52 -15.44
N ALA A 316 2.93 4.44 -15.48
CA ALA A 316 4.18 4.24 -14.79
C ALA A 316 5.25 5.34 -15.02
N GLN A 317 5.26 5.99 -16.19
CA GLN A 317 6.17 7.12 -16.46
C GLN A 317 5.84 8.33 -15.60
N ILE A 318 4.55 8.57 -15.33
CA ILE A 318 4.09 9.63 -14.44
C ILE A 318 4.39 9.25 -12.98
N ALA A 319 4.19 7.98 -12.61
CA ALA A 319 4.44 7.48 -11.25
C ALA A 319 5.88 7.66 -10.76
N ASP A 320 6.88 7.74 -11.65
CA ASP A 320 8.26 8.09 -11.29
C ASP A 320 8.40 9.46 -10.61
N PHE A 321 7.46 10.35 -10.89
CA PHE A 321 7.50 11.74 -10.46
C PHE A 321 6.44 12.08 -9.40
N ILE A 322 5.61 11.11 -9.04
CA ILE A 322 4.67 11.22 -7.94
C ILE A 322 5.39 10.88 -6.64
N THR A 323 5.18 11.72 -5.64
CA THR A 323 5.60 11.47 -4.26
C THR A 323 4.39 11.21 -3.39
N ILE A 324 4.51 10.19 -2.53
CA ILE A 324 3.53 9.84 -1.50
C ILE A 324 4.12 10.21 -0.15
N ARG A 325 3.25 10.59 0.79
CA ARG A 325 3.62 10.97 2.14
C ARG A 325 2.80 10.23 3.19
N LEU A 326 3.49 9.86 4.26
CA LEU A 326 2.92 9.65 5.59
C LEU A 326 3.41 10.75 6.53
N SER A 327 2.64 11.09 7.55
CA SER A 327 3.07 12.05 8.58
C SER A 327 3.01 11.44 9.98
N ALA A 328 4.11 11.58 10.70
CA ALA A 328 4.18 11.32 12.13
C ALA A 328 4.12 12.64 12.89
N VAL A 329 3.74 12.56 14.17
CA VAL A 329 3.98 13.61 15.16
C VAL A 329 4.93 13.05 16.20
N ALA A 330 5.93 13.85 16.56
CA ALA A 330 6.94 13.51 17.54
C ALA A 330 6.92 14.54 18.67
N CYS A 331 6.98 14.11 19.92
CA CYS A 331 7.03 15.02 21.07
C CYS A 331 7.84 14.39 22.23
N ARG A 332 7.99 15.13 23.33
CA ARG A 332 8.78 14.69 24.51
C ARG A 332 10.22 14.35 24.17
N PHE A 333 10.86 15.16 23.34
CA PHE A 333 12.25 14.92 22.93
C PHE A 333 13.17 14.85 24.15
N GLY A 334 14.07 13.85 24.17
CA GLY A 334 14.97 13.60 25.29
C GLY A 334 14.34 12.95 26.53
N GLN A 335 13.02 12.73 26.56
CA GLN A 335 12.29 12.29 27.76
C GLN A 335 11.76 10.86 27.68
N SER A 336 11.65 10.27 26.48
CA SER A 336 11.16 8.91 26.34
C SER A 336 12.08 7.90 27.04
N THR A 337 11.47 6.99 27.78
CA THR A 337 12.19 5.99 28.61
C THR A 337 12.36 4.64 27.92
N GLY A 338 11.94 4.53 26.65
CA GLY A 338 12.08 3.31 25.86
C GLY A 338 13.52 2.81 25.84
N GLN A 339 13.74 1.57 26.27
CA GLN A 339 15.07 0.96 26.25
C GLN A 339 15.34 0.36 24.87
N PRO A 340 16.55 0.53 24.31
CA PRO A 340 16.90 -0.12 23.05
C PRO A 340 16.83 -1.64 23.17
N GLN A 341 16.37 -2.29 22.10
CA GLN A 341 16.50 -3.74 21.96
C GLN A 341 17.94 -4.10 21.61
N THR A 342 18.48 -5.13 22.26
CA THR A 342 19.88 -5.53 22.06
C THR A 342 20.07 -6.62 21.01
N ALA A 343 18.98 -7.05 20.37
CA ALA A 343 18.95 -8.07 19.35
C ALA A 343 17.94 -7.72 18.24
N CYS A 344 18.12 -8.37 17.09
CA CYS A 344 17.15 -8.33 15.99
C CYS A 344 15.93 -9.19 16.29
N VAL A 345 14.86 -8.92 15.55
CA VAL A 345 13.62 -9.70 15.61
C VAL A 345 13.89 -11.15 15.23
N GLN A 346 13.34 -12.08 16.02
CA GLN A 346 13.45 -13.51 15.79
C GLN A 346 12.07 -14.14 15.81
N PHE A 347 11.73 -14.85 14.74
CA PHE A 347 10.49 -15.64 14.69
C PHE A 347 10.74 -17.04 15.26
N PRO A 348 9.78 -17.60 16.00
CA PRO A 348 9.86 -18.99 16.44
C PRO A 348 9.99 -19.90 15.21
N PRO A 349 10.72 -21.02 15.34
CA PRO A 349 10.76 -22.01 14.27
C PRO A 349 9.34 -22.51 13.98
N PRO A 350 9.02 -22.83 12.70
CA PRO A 350 7.73 -23.43 12.38
C PRO A 350 7.56 -24.72 13.21
N PRO A 351 6.32 -25.06 13.62
CA PRO A 351 6.08 -26.28 14.37
C PRO A 351 6.65 -27.47 13.60
N ALA A 352 7.39 -28.34 14.29
CA ALA A 352 7.95 -29.53 13.67
C ALA A 352 6.80 -30.30 12.99
N GLY A 353 6.88 -30.44 11.66
CA GLY A 353 5.95 -31.27 10.92
C GLY A 353 5.96 -32.70 11.48
N PRO A 354 4.86 -33.47 11.34
CA PRO A 354 4.86 -34.85 11.78
C PRO A 354 6.06 -35.56 11.13
N ALA A 355 6.88 -36.21 11.96
CA ALA A 355 8.01 -37.00 11.48
C ALA A 355 7.49 -37.95 10.40
N ALA A 356 8.10 -37.91 9.20
CA ALA A 356 7.76 -38.84 8.14
C ALA A 356 7.80 -40.26 8.72
N PRO A 357 6.74 -41.08 8.57
CA PRO A 357 6.75 -42.42 9.11
C PRO A 357 7.96 -43.14 8.54
N ALA A 358 8.79 -43.68 9.43
CA ALA A 358 9.92 -44.51 9.06
C ALA A 358 9.40 -45.59 8.11
N LEU A 359 9.91 -45.60 6.88
CA LEU A 359 9.67 -46.69 5.93
C LEU A 359 10.22 -47.96 6.56
N ALA A 360 9.36 -48.71 7.26
CA ALA A 360 9.66 -50.06 7.66
C ALA A 360 9.86 -50.87 6.38
N ALA A 361 11.10 -51.32 6.14
CA ALA A 361 11.41 -52.23 5.06
C ALA A 361 10.61 -53.52 5.26
N VAL A 362 9.56 -53.71 4.46
CA VAL A 362 8.82 -54.97 4.40
C VAL A 362 9.68 -55.94 3.58
N PRO A 363 9.99 -57.14 4.09
CA PRO A 363 10.76 -58.13 3.35
C PRO A 363 9.95 -58.64 2.15
N LEU A 364 10.59 -58.72 0.98
CA LEU A 364 10.01 -59.31 -0.22
C LEU A 364 9.73 -60.81 0.02
N SER A 365 8.45 -61.16 0.15
CA SER A 365 7.99 -62.53 -0.08
C SER A 365 7.68 -62.69 -1.57
N ALA A 366 8.55 -63.41 -2.27
CA ALA A 366 8.32 -63.87 -3.63
C ALA A 366 7.16 -64.88 -3.65
N HIS A 367 6.10 -64.65 -4.42
CA HIS A 367 5.24 -65.70 -5.02
C HIS A 367 4.39 -65.09 -6.17
N GLY A 368 4.71 -65.48 -7.41
CA GLY A 368 3.72 -65.90 -8.42
C GLY A 368 2.96 -64.87 -9.25
N TYR A 369 3.48 -64.60 -10.46
CA TYR A 369 2.76 -64.54 -11.76
C TYR A 369 1.21 -64.45 -11.77
N ARG A 370 0.66 -63.43 -12.45
CA ARG A 370 0.11 -63.56 -13.82
C ARG A 370 -0.31 -62.21 -14.42
N SER A 371 -0.20 -62.16 -15.73
CA SER A 371 -0.18 -61.03 -16.66
C SER A 371 -1.53 -60.70 -17.29
N SER A 372 -1.79 -59.39 -17.42
CA SER A 372 -2.40 -58.65 -18.57
C SER A 372 -3.90 -58.88 -18.90
N PRO A 373 -4.57 -58.00 -19.71
CA PRO A 373 -4.16 -56.71 -20.30
C PRO A 373 -5.17 -55.54 -20.13
N ALA A 374 -4.71 -54.36 -20.54
CA ALA A 374 -5.47 -53.11 -20.72
C ALA A 374 -6.33 -53.09 -22.00
N ALA A 375 -7.34 -52.21 -22.04
CA ALA A 375 -8.16 -51.86 -23.21
C ALA A 375 -8.66 -50.39 -23.07
N PRO A 376 -9.06 -49.68 -24.16
CA PRO A 376 -8.35 -48.48 -24.59
C PRO A 376 -9.20 -47.19 -24.76
N SER A 377 -8.49 -46.09 -25.01
CA SER A 377 -8.96 -44.73 -25.34
C SER A 377 -9.68 -44.63 -26.69
N SER A 378 -10.74 -43.82 -26.75
CA SER A 378 -11.44 -43.43 -27.99
C SER A 378 -11.16 -41.97 -28.37
N LEU A 379 -10.57 -41.80 -29.56
CA LEU A 379 -10.50 -40.56 -30.33
C LEU A 379 -11.67 -40.52 -31.31
N THR A 380 -12.32 -39.36 -31.48
CA THR A 380 -13.25 -39.11 -32.58
C THR A 380 -12.86 -37.86 -33.35
N THR A 381 -12.37 -38.10 -34.56
CA THR A 381 -12.24 -37.16 -35.68
C THR A 381 -13.61 -36.74 -36.22
N ARG A 382 -13.75 -35.48 -36.64
CA ARG A 382 -14.70 -35.07 -37.69
C ARG A 382 -13.97 -34.25 -38.76
N ARG A 383 -14.15 -34.67 -40.02
CA ARG A 383 -14.03 -33.85 -41.23
C ARG A 383 -15.38 -33.86 -41.94
N ARG A 384 -15.92 -32.70 -42.25
CA ARG A 384 -16.10 -32.18 -43.61
C ARG A 384 -16.37 -30.69 -43.54
#